data_AF-A0A967VWF6-F1
#
_entry.id   AF-A0A967VWF6-F1
#
_cell.length_a   1.000
_cell.length_b   1.000
_cell.length_c   1.000
_cell.angle_alpha   90.00
_cell.angle_beta   90.00
_cell.angle_gamma   90.00
#
_symmetry.space_group_name_H-M   'P 1'
#
loop_
_entity.id
_entity.type
_entity.pdbx_description
1 polymer ?
#
loop_
_entity_poly.entity_id
_entity_poly.type
_entity_poly.pdbx_seq_one_letter_code
_entity_poly.pdbx_strand_id
1 'polypeptide(L)' 'IEAEGAKILGVAVESPDSNHQAFEVSVKLNLKDISRVTAALKRYGYSVVTESESTVLENDLEHRADELLKYIDM' A
#
# COMPACT_ATOMS: atom_id res chain seq x y z
N ILE A 1 1.93 -14.86 -3.04
CA ILE A 1 0.94 -13.79 -2.78
C ILE A 1 -0.44 -14.39 -2.52
N GLU A 2 -1.09 -15.02 -3.49
CA GLU A 2 -2.44 -15.61 -3.27
C GLU A 2 -2.45 -16.81 -2.30
N ALA A 3 -1.33 -17.54 -2.21
CA ALA A 3 -1.14 -18.59 -1.20
C ALA A 3 -1.23 -18.08 0.26
N GLU A 4 -1.11 -16.77 0.48
CA GLU A 4 -1.25 -16.14 1.81
C GLU A 4 -2.68 -15.67 2.09
N GLY A 5 -3.67 -16.09 1.28
CA GLY A 5 -5.08 -15.69 1.43
C GLY A 5 -5.41 -14.30 0.86
N ALA A 6 -4.46 -13.68 0.15
CA ALA A 6 -4.67 -12.41 -0.53
C ALA A 6 -5.35 -12.62 -1.90
N LYS A 7 -6.29 -11.75 -2.26
CA LYS A 7 -6.79 -11.63 -3.63
C LYS A 7 -6.15 -10.40 -4.29
N ILE A 8 -5.61 -10.60 -5.48
CA ILE A 8 -5.07 -9.52 -6.29
C ILE A 8 -6.23 -8.76 -6.93
N LEU A 9 -6.37 -7.47 -6.60
CA LEU A 9 -7.39 -6.57 -7.16
C LEU A 9 -6.87 -5.81 -8.38
N GLY A 10 -5.55 -5.64 -8.48
CA GLY A 10 -4.91 -4.97 -9.61
C GLY A 10 -3.39 -5.04 -9.51
N VAL A 11 -2.74 -4.92 -10.66
CA VAL A 11 -1.27 -4.92 -10.79
C VAL A 11 -0.88 -3.81 -11.75
N ALA A 12 0.10 -3.01 -11.37
CA ALA A 12 0.77 -2.06 -12.24
C ALA A 12 2.27 -2.39 -12.29
N VAL A 13 2.88 -2.22 -13.45
CA VAL A 13 4.30 -2.50 -13.66
C VAL A 13 4.94 -1.27 -14.28
N GLU A 14 5.99 -0.78 -13.66
CA GLU A 14 6.87 0.22 -14.22
C GLU A 14 8.11 -0.49 -14.78
N SER A 15 8.44 -0.17 -16.03
CA SER A 15 9.62 -0.72 -16.69
C SER A 15 10.86 0.04 -16.26
N PRO A 16 12.04 -0.62 -16.21
CA PRO A 16 13.30 0.03 -15.89
C PRO A 16 13.54 1.27 -16.76
N ASP A 17 13.95 2.36 -16.14
CA ASP A 17 14.34 3.60 -16.80
C ASP A 17 15.84 3.90 -16.59
N SER A 18 16.29 5.07 -17.03
CA SER A 18 17.69 5.46 -16.89
C SER A 18 18.16 5.56 -15.43
N ASN A 19 17.22 5.84 -14.50
CA ASN A 19 17.47 5.95 -13.07
C ASN A 19 17.19 4.66 -12.28
N HIS A 20 16.27 3.80 -12.74
CA HIS A 20 15.93 2.55 -12.06
C HIS A 20 16.12 1.34 -12.97
N GLN A 21 17.12 0.49 -12.67
CA GLN A 21 17.42 -0.71 -13.45
C GLN A 21 16.53 -1.93 -13.13
N ALA A 22 15.58 -1.81 -12.20
CA ALA A 22 14.70 -2.89 -11.79
C ALA A 22 13.25 -2.61 -12.21
N PHE A 23 12.48 -3.67 -12.44
CA PHE A 23 11.03 -3.55 -12.60
C PHE A 23 10.40 -3.20 -11.25
N GLU A 24 9.59 -2.15 -11.23
CA GLU A 24 8.77 -1.85 -10.07
C GLU A 24 7.36 -2.41 -10.29
N VAL A 25 6.87 -3.18 -9.32
CA VAL A 25 5.56 -3.83 -9.41
C VAL A 25 4.71 -3.39 -8.23
N SER A 26 3.63 -2.67 -8.53
CA SER A 26 2.63 -2.27 -7.56
C SER A 26 1.45 -3.24 -7.60
N VAL A 27 1.11 -3.84 -6.45
CA VAL A 27 0.03 -4.82 -6.35
C VAL A 27 -1.02 -4.32 -5.35
N LYS A 28 -2.26 -4.17 -5.82
CA LYS A 28 -3.40 -3.85 -4.97
C LYS A 28 -4.02 -5.15 -4.45
N LEU A 29 -4.15 -5.28 -3.13
CA LEU A 29 -4.68 -6.47 -2.46
C LEU A 29 -5.96 -6.14 -1.70
N ASN A 30 -6.79 -7.15 -1.44
CA ASN A 30 -7.99 -7.03 -0.60
C ASN A 30 -7.73 -7.28 0.90
N LEU A 31 -6.47 -7.21 1.33
CA LEU A 31 -6.07 -7.48 2.71
C LEU A 31 -5.82 -6.17 3.46
N LYS A 32 -6.26 -6.13 4.72
CA LYS A 32 -6.00 -5.02 5.65
C LYS A 32 -4.59 -5.10 6.24
N ASP A 33 -4.15 -6.31 6.58
CA ASP A 33 -2.79 -6.61 7.03
C ASP A 33 -2.06 -7.34 5.90
N ILE A 34 -1.03 -6.69 5.34
CA ILE A 34 -0.21 -7.22 4.25
C ILE A 34 1.11 -7.82 4.75
N SER A 35 1.38 -7.83 6.06
CA SER A 35 2.67 -8.22 6.65
C SER A 35 3.12 -9.61 6.22
N ARG A 36 2.20 -10.57 6.11
CA ARG A 36 2.48 -11.94 5.62
C ARG A 36 2.92 -11.95 4.16
N VAL A 37 2.26 -11.16 3.32
CA VAL A 37 2.58 -11.04 1.90
C VAL A 37 3.95 -10.36 1.74
N THR A 38 4.18 -9.26 2.46
CA THR A 38 5.47 -8.55 2.48
C THR A 38 6.61 -9.48 2.94
N ALA A 39 6.42 -10.23 4.03
CA ALA A 39 7.42 -11.16 4.55
C ALA A 39 7.73 -12.28 3.55
N ALA A 40 6.71 -12.81 2.88
CA ALA A 40 6.90 -13.80 1.82
C ALA A 40 7.69 -13.21 0.64
N LEU A 41 7.35 -12.01 0.17
CA LEU A 41 8.06 -11.32 -0.92
C LEU A 41 9.54 -11.10 -0.58
N LYS A 42 9.83 -10.60 0.63
CA LYS A 42 11.21 -10.45 1.13
C LYS A 42 11.95 -11.79 1.16
N ARG A 43 11.28 -12.88 1.60
CA ARG A 43 11.85 -14.24 1.63
C ARG A 43 12.20 -14.77 0.23
N TYR A 44 11.43 -14.42 -0.78
CA TYR A 44 11.70 -14.82 -2.18
C TYR A 44 12.66 -13.88 -2.91
N GLY A 45 13.27 -12.91 -2.22
CA GLY A 45 14.31 -12.04 -2.78
C GLY A 45 13.79 -10.78 -3.48
N TYR A 46 12.50 -10.44 -3.30
CA TYR A 46 11.95 -9.17 -3.79
C TYR A 46 12.24 -8.04 -2.78
N SER A 47 12.57 -6.86 -3.30
CA SER A 47 12.67 -5.64 -2.49
C SER A 47 11.29 -4.98 -2.41
N VAL A 48 10.81 -4.75 -1.18
CA VAL A 48 9.56 -4.02 -0.96
C VAL A 48 9.91 -2.56 -0.69
N VAL A 49 9.57 -1.67 -1.63
CA VAL A 49 9.92 -0.25 -1.58
C VAL A 49 8.86 0.55 -0.82
N THR A 50 7.58 0.19 -0.98
CA THR A 50 6.45 0.91 -0.39
C THR A 50 5.40 -0.09 0.12
N GLU A 51 4.90 0.14 1.33
CA GLU A 51 3.79 -0.59 1.94
C GLU A 51 2.70 0.44 2.29
N SER A 52 1.45 0.20 1.88
CA SER A 52 0.33 1.11 2.16
C SER A 52 -0.80 0.35 2.84
N GLU A 53 -1.00 0.60 4.12
CA GLU A 53 -2.17 0.14 4.87
C GLU A 53 -3.28 1.20 4.77
N SER A 54 -4.44 0.84 4.22
CA SER A 54 -5.58 1.77 4.03
C SER A 54 -6.10 2.38 5.35
N THR A 55 -5.74 1.84 6.51
CA THR A 55 -6.21 2.28 7.82
C THR A 55 -5.71 3.65 8.26
N VAL A 56 -4.48 4.02 7.92
CA VAL A 56 -3.90 5.29 8.39
C VAL A 56 -4.51 6.48 7.64
N LEU A 57 -4.82 6.30 6.36
CA LEU A 57 -5.31 7.39 5.52
C LEU A 57 -6.75 7.78 5.84
N GLU A 58 -7.65 6.83 6.13
CA GLU A 58 -9.06 7.13 6.42
C GLU A 58 -9.24 7.85 7.77
N ASN A 59 -8.53 7.40 8.81
CA ASN A 59 -8.63 8.02 10.14
C ASN A 59 -8.05 9.44 10.17
N ASP A 60 -6.92 9.66 9.50
CA ASP A 60 -6.29 10.99 9.43
C ASP A 60 -7.17 11.99 8.66
N LEU A 61 -7.89 11.52 7.64
CA LEU A 61 -8.77 12.36 6.82
C LEU A 61 -10.06 12.71 7.56
N GLU A 62 -10.62 11.76 8.32
CA GLU A 62 -11.77 11.98 9.21
C GLU A 62 -11.42 12.98 10.32
N HIS A 63 -10.28 12.80 11.00
CA HIS A 63 -9.80 13.74 12.01
C HIS A 63 -9.57 15.16 11.49
N ARG A 64 -8.94 15.31 10.32
CA ARG A 64 -8.73 16.64 9.71
C ARG A 64 -10.04 17.31 9.30
N ALA A 65 -11.03 16.52 8.86
CA ALA A 65 -12.35 17.06 8.53
C ALA A 65 -13.09 17.56 9.78
N ASP A 66 -13.03 16.81 10.89
CA ASP A 66 -13.60 17.22 12.17
C ASP A 66 -12.95 18.48 12.74
N GLU A 67 -11.61 18.59 12.65
CA GLU A 67 -10.90 19.80 13.08
C GLU A 67 -11.30 21.03 12.25
N LEU A 68 -11.50 20.86 10.94
CA LEU A 68 -11.96 21.92 10.06
C LEU A 68 -13.39 22.36 10.42
N LEU A 69 -14.30 21.41 10.65
CA LEU A 69 -15.69 21.71 11.03
C LEU A 69 -15.75 22.45 12.37
N LYS A 70 -14.92 22.05 13.34
CA LYS A 70 -14.81 22.71 14.65
C LYS A 70 -14.30 24.15 14.55
N TYR A 71 -13.44 24.44 13.57
CA TYR A 71 -12.96 25.80 13.31
C TYR A 71 -14.03 26.68 12.62
N ILE A 72 -14.90 26.08 11.80
CA ILE A 72 -15.99 26.79 11.10
C ILE A 72 -17.17 27.09 12.04
N ASP A 73 -17.43 26.22 13.02
CA ASP A 73 -18.52 26.37 13.99
C ASP A 73 -18.20 27.39 15.11
N MET A 74 -17.00 28.00 15.09
CA MET A 74 -16.54 29.02 16.03
C MET A 74 -16.66 30.44 15.48
#